data_AF-A0A6C0KX15-F1
#
_entry.id   AF-A0A6C0KX15-F1
#
_cell.length_a   1.000
_cell.length_b   1.000
_cell.length_c   1.000
_cell.angle_alpha   90.00
_cell.angle_beta   90.00
_cell.angle_gamma   90.00
#
_symmetry.space_group_name_H-M   'P 1'
#
loop_
_entity.id
_entity.type
_entity.pdbx_description
1 polymer ?
#
loop_
_entity_poly.entity_id
_entity_poly.type
_entity_poly.pdbx_seq_one_letter_code
_entity_poly.pdbx_strand_id
1 'polypeptide(L)'
;MDNAQTENNILIPDDDDYNENISENESKLTNIINSKDCEWSIEHEKILIEWADKAMCYRWLHSKSTSLYSSLNALYTIPCIIISTLAGTANFAQGRVPDAYQGLFAMAVGGINILGGIISTIQQFLKITQLNEAHRVSSIAWDKFYRNVKIELAKHPKERINVVQMIKMCKEEFDRLMETSPVIPDKIIKEFKHSFKKNNDFDKISKPEVCDVLVSTEYFRNPWLSDENKNSRDNEFDQIKIMRNMKKKHEKEKNLNTISDFKKTFYNLNNREPLEQEIIDNLSDKIDILILKKFIEENNNNISFKV
;
A
#
# COMPACT_ATOMS: atom_id res chain seq x y z
N MET A 1 -2.95 77.39 -17.18
CA MET A 1 -4.09 76.47 -17.01
C MET A 1 -3.66 75.16 -17.67
N ASP A 2 -2.68 74.46 -17.12
CA ASP A 2 -2.76 73.46 -16.02
C ASP A 2 -2.42 72.13 -16.70
N ASN A 3 -1.62 71.20 -16.20
CA ASN A 3 -0.83 71.13 -14.97
C ASN A 3 0.32 70.14 -15.24
N ALA A 4 1.41 70.35 -14.51
CA ALA A 4 2.64 69.58 -14.58
C ALA A 4 2.47 68.13 -14.08
N GLN A 5 3.37 67.29 -14.56
CA GLN A 5 3.67 65.93 -14.10
C GLN A 5 3.93 65.88 -12.60
N THR A 6 3.37 64.87 -11.92
CA THR A 6 3.96 64.34 -10.68
C THR A 6 3.68 62.83 -10.64
N GLU A 7 4.77 62.07 -10.74
CA GLU A 7 4.83 60.62 -10.60
C GLU A 7 4.45 60.21 -9.17
N ASN A 8 3.64 59.16 -9.03
CA ASN A 8 3.55 58.39 -7.79
C ASN A 8 3.87 56.93 -8.11
N ASN A 9 5.11 56.55 -7.77
CA ASN A 9 5.62 55.19 -7.72
C ASN A 9 4.84 54.37 -6.68
N ILE A 10 4.11 53.34 -7.12
CA ILE A 10 3.69 52.24 -6.26
C ILE A 10 4.50 51.03 -6.71
N LEU A 11 5.58 50.75 -5.97
CA LEU A 11 6.32 49.50 -6.04
C LEU A 11 5.40 48.38 -5.54
N ILE A 12 5.01 47.48 -6.45
CA ILE A 12 4.45 46.17 -6.12
C ILE A 12 5.67 45.24 -5.97
N PRO A 13 5.95 44.64 -4.80
CA PRO A 13 7.03 43.68 -4.66
C PRO A 13 6.71 42.38 -5.43
N ASP A 14 7.72 41.87 -6.13
CA ASP A 14 7.67 40.67 -6.97
C ASP A 14 7.21 39.41 -6.21
N ASP A 15 6.32 38.66 -6.87
CA ASP A 15 5.49 37.55 -6.35
C ASP A 15 6.19 36.17 -6.40
N ASP A 16 7.52 36.12 -6.25
CA ASP A 16 8.30 34.87 -6.37
C ASP A 16 8.59 34.18 -5.02
N ASP A 17 8.56 34.89 -3.90
CA ASP A 17 8.88 34.32 -2.55
C ASP A 17 7.68 33.62 -1.88
N TYR A 18 6.45 33.90 -2.34
CA TYR A 18 5.23 33.26 -1.83
C TYR A 18 4.99 31.85 -2.40
N ASN A 19 5.52 31.54 -3.59
CA ASN A 19 5.31 30.25 -4.25
C ASN A 19 6.33 29.17 -3.84
N GLU A 20 7.56 29.54 -3.50
CA GLU A 20 8.55 28.56 -2.99
C GLU A 20 8.11 27.97 -1.63
N ASN A 21 7.56 28.82 -0.75
CA ASN A 21 7.09 28.42 0.58
C ASN A 21 5.87 27.47 0.57
N ILE A 22 5.08 27.44 -0.52
CA ILE A 22 3.96 26.49 -0.67
C ILE A 22 4.47 25.12 -1.12
N SER A 23 5.42 25.07 -2.05
CA SER A 23 6.01 23.80 -2.52
C SER A 23 6.88 23.12 -1.46
N GLU A 24 7.60 23.90 -0.66
CA GLU A 24 8.37 23.40 0.49
C GLU A 24 7.43 22.90 1.61
N ASN A 25 6.30 23.56 1.83
CA ASN A 25 5.32 23.12 2.82
C ASN A 25 4.51 21.91 2.34
N GLU A 26 4.19 21.77 1.05
CA GLU A 26 3.55 20.56 0.50
C GLU A 26 4.49 19.35 0.54
N SER A 27 5.78 19.54 0.25
CA SER A 27 6.80 18.49 0.37
C SER A 27 7.10 18.13 1.83
N LYS A 28 7.10 19.11 2.75
CA LYS A 28 7.12 18.87 4.20
C LYS A 28 5.84 18.18 4.68
N LEU A 29 4.65 18.51 4.16
CA LEU A 29 3.38 17.89 4.54
C LEU A 29 3.27 16.44 4.03
N THR A 30 3.74 16.15 2.80
CA THR A 30 3.85 14.78 2.28
C THR A 30 4.90 13.97 3.04
N ASN A 31 6.01 14.60 3.47
CA ASN A 31 6.99 13.96 4.33
C ASN A 31 6.47 13.73 5.77
N ILE A 32 5.64 14.63 6.31
CA ILE A 32 5.01 14.48 7.65
C ILE A 32 3.92 13.39 7.65
N ILE A 33 3.19 13.23 6.54
CA ILE A 33 2.27 12.10 6.37
C ILE A 33 3.05 10.77 6.28
N ASN A 34 4.25 10.78 5.68
CA ASN A 34 5.16 9.64 5.68
C ASN A 34 5.91 9.41 7.01
N SER A 35 5.97 10.40 7.91
CA SER A 35 6.78 10.35 9.14
C SER A 35 5.99 10.15 10.44
N LYS A 36 4.69 9.82 10.37
CA LYS A 36 4.13 9.03 11.47
C LYS A 36 4.61 7.62 11.24
N ASP A 37 5.65 7.22 11.98
CA ASP A 37 6.08 5.82 12.08
C ASP A 37 4.86 4.97 12.44
N CYS A 38 4.19 4.46 11.40
CA CYS A 38 3.05 3.59 11.55
C CYS A 38 3.63 2.26 12.04
N GLU A 39 3.41 1.98 13.32
CA GLU A 39 3.89 0.74 13.91
C GLU A 39 3.19 -0.46 13.24
N TRP A 40 3.91 -1.57 13.14
CA TRP A 40 3.37 -2.82 12.63
C TRP A 40 2.17 -3.26 13.48
N SER A 41 1.02 -3.44 12.83
CA SER A 41 -0.19 -3.94 13.46
C SER A 41 -0.48 -5.35 12.97
N ILE A 42 -1.26 -6.11 13.75
CA ILE A 42 -1.68 -7.48 13.39
C ILE A 42 -2.48 -7.47 12.07
N GLU A 43 -3.28 -6.43 11.84
CA GLU A 43 -4.07 -6.28 10.61
C GLU A 43 -3.17 -6.12 9.38
N HIS A 44 -2.07 -5.37 9.50
CA HIS A 44 -1.09 -5.23 8.42
C HIS A 44 -0.42 -6.57 8.08
N GLU A 45 -0.07 -7.36 9.10
CA GLU A 45 0.49 -8.70 8.90
C GLU A 45 -0.51 -9.65 8.26
N LYS A 46 -1.79 -9.58 8.65
CA LYS A 46 -2.87 -10.41 8.09
C LYS A 46 -3.03 -10.21 6.58
N ILE A 47 -2.98 -8.95 6.11
CA ILE A 47 -3.02 -8.63 4.68
C ILE A 47 -1.85 -9.28 3.93
N LEU A 48 -0.63 -9.16 4.48
CA LEU A 48 0.56 -9.74 3.85
C LEU A 48 0.54 -11.27 3.86
N ILE A 49 0.06 -11.89 4.93
CA ILE A 49 -0.11 -13.35 5.02
C ILE A 49 -1.08 -13.83 3.94
N GLU A 50 -2.23 -13.16 3.78
CA GLU A 50 -3.21 -13.50 2.74
C GLU A 50 -2.60 -13.40 1.33
N TRP A 51 -1.86 -12.33 1.03
CA TRP A 51 -1.19 -12.19 -0.26
C TRP A 51 -0.10 -13.26 -0.46
N ALA A 52 0.65 -13.60 0.57
CA ALA A 52 1.65 -14.66 0.51
C ALA A 52 1.02 -16.03 0.24
N ASP A 53 -0.09 -16.36 0.92
CA ASP A 53 -0.84 -17.60 0.71
C ASP A 53 -1.39 -17.71 -0.71
N LYS A 54 -2.02 -16.64 -1.21
CA LYS A 54 -2.51 -16.57 -2.60
C LYS A 54 -1.35 -16.72 -3.59
N ALA A 55 -0.22 -16.05 -3.35
CA ALA A 55 0.97 -16.17 -4.19
C ALA A 55 1.56 -17.59 -4.20
N MET A 56 1.54 -18.29 -3.07
CA MET A 56 1.98 -19.69 -2.99
C MET A 56 1.08 -20.60 -3.85
N CYS A 57 -0.24 -20.37 -3.80
CA CYS A 57 -1.20 -21.08 -4.65
C CYS A 57 -0.94 -20.80 -6.15
N TYR A 58 -0.78 -19.53 -6.52
CA TYR A 58 -0.48 -19.15 -7.91
C TYR A 58 0.83 -19.75 -8.41
N ARG A 59 1.90 -19.72 -7.60
CA ARG A 59 3.17 -20.39 -7.91
C ARG A 59 2.93 -21.86 -8.27
N TRP A 60 2.17 -22.59 -7.45
CA TRP A 60 1.90 -24.01 -7.71
C TRP A 60 1.12 -24.20 -9.02
N LEU A 61 0.08 -23.40 -9.24
CA LEU A 61 -0.76 -23.47 -10.44
C LEU A 61 0.06 -23.19 -11.72
N HIS A 62 0.88 -22.15 -11.71
CA HIS A 62 1.76 -21.82 -12.83
C HIS A 62 2.84 -22.89 -13.04
N SER A 63 3.47 -23.40 -11.99
CA SER A 63 4.47 -24.47 -12.09
C SER A 63 3.91 -25.73 -12.73
N LYS A 64 2.70 -26.14 -12.33
CA LYS A 64 2.00 -27.28 -12.92
C LYS A 64 1.59 -27.03 -14.37
N SER A 65 1.14 -25.82 -14.69
CA SER A 65 0.83 -25.41 -16.05
C SER A 65 2.08 -25.45 -16.95
N THR A 66 3.23 -25.01 -16.47
CA THR A 66 4.52 -25.15 -17.17
C THR A 66 4.83 -26.62 -17.47
N SER A 67 4.66 -27.53 -16.51
CA SER A 67 4.89 -28.96 -16.77
C SER A 67 3.97 -29.49 -17.87
N LEU A 68 2.70 -29.10 -17.88
CA LEU A 68 1.73 -29.49 -18.92
C LEU A 68 2.14 -28.95 -20.30
N TYR A 69 2.44 -27.66 -20.40
CA TYR A 69 2.79 -27.05 -21.68
C TYR A 69 4.16 -27.46 -22.19
N SER A 70 5.10 -27.80 -21.31
CA SER A 70 6.39 -28.39 -21.69
C SER A 70 6.20 -29.76 -22.37
N SER A 71 5.36 -30.63 -21.80
CA SER A 71 5.04 -31.92 -22.40
C SER A 71 4.29 -31.77 -23.73
N LEU A 72 3.32 -30.87 -23.81
CA LEU A 72 2.64 -30.57 -25.08
C LEU A 72 3.61 -30.02 -26.12
N ASN A 73 4.47 -29.08 -25.75
CA ASN A 73 5.46 -28.51 -26.66
C ASN A 73 6.36 -29.61 -27.26
N ALA A 74 6.85 -30.54 -26.44
CA ALA A 74 7.61 -31.69 -26.91
C ALA A 74 6.78 -32.60 -27.83
N LEU A 75 5.52 -32.87 -27.48
CA LEU A 75 4.60 -33.72 -28.25
C LEU A 75 4.30 -33.17 -29.64
N TYR A 76 4.19 -31.86 -29.82
CA TYR A 76 3.98 -31.23 -31.13
C TYR A 76 5.29 -31.05 -31.92
N THR A 77 6.35 -30.61 -31.23
CA THR A 77 7.62 -30.24 -31.88
C THR A 77 8.37 -31.47 -32.40
N ILE A 78 8.47 -32.54 -31.62
CA ILE A 78 9.28 -33.72 -31.99
C ILE A 78 8.75 -34.39 -33.26
N PRO A 79 7.44 -34.73 -33.39
CA PRO A 79 6.90 -35.29 -34.62
C PRO A 79 7.04 -34.34 -35.81
N CYS A 80 6.84 -33.03 -35.60
CA CYS A 80 7.01 -32.03 -36.64
C CYS A 80 8.44 -32.01 -37.20
N ILE A 81 9.46 -32.08 -36.33
CA ILE A 81 10.87 -32.17 -36.75
C ILE A 81 11.10 -33.45 -37.55
N ILE A 82 10.67 -34.61 -37.03
CA ILE A 82 10.87 -35.90 -37.70
C ILE A 82 10.23 -35.91 -39.09
N ILE A 83 8.97 -35.47 -39.18
CA ILE A 83 8.23 -35.36 -40.44
C ILE A 83 8.96 -34.44 -41.42
N SER A 84 9.40 -33.27 -40.96
CA SER A 84 10.09 -32.29 -41.82
C SER A 84 11.43 -32.81 -42.31
N THR A 85 12.21 -33.48 -41.45
CA THR A 85 13.51 -34.07 -41.83
C THR A 85 13.34 -35.22 -42.81
N LEU A 86 12.40 -36.13 -42.55
CA LEU A 86 12.10 -37.26 -43.43
C LEU A 86 11.58 -36.78 -44.79
N ALA A 87 10.65 -35.82 -44.81
CA ALA A 87 10.12 -35.26 -46.05
C ALA A 87 11.20 -34.48 -46.83
N GLY A 88 12.08 -33.74 -46.14
CA GLY A 88 13.21 -33.07 -46.76
C GLY A 88 14.18 -34.04 -47.44
N THR A 89 14.51 -35.15 -46.76
CA THR A 89 15.36 -36.21 -47.35
C THR A 89 14.65 -36.94 -48.48
N ALA A 90 13.34 -37.19 -48.35
CA ALA A 90 12.56 -37.84 -49.38
C ALA A 90 12.46 -37.00 -50.66
N ASN A 91 12.28 -35.68 -50.54
CA ASN A 91 12.32 -34.77 -51.69
C ASN A 91 13.67 -34.84 -52.42
N PHE A 92 14.79 -34.91 -51.68
CA PHE A 92 16.12 -35.07 -52.29
C PHE A 92 16.31 -36.44 -52.96
N ALA A 93 15.72 -37.50 -52.40
CA ALA A 93 15.84 -38.86 -52.89
C ALA A 93 14.88 -39.18 -54.07
N GLN A 94 13.95 -38.30 -54.42
CA GLN A 94 12.93 -38.53 -55.44
C GLN A 94 13.54 -38.94 -56.79
N GLY A 95 14.63 -38.31 -57.21
CA GLY A 95 15.33 -38.62 -58.46
C GLY A 95 16.01 -39.99 -58.49
N ARG A 96 16.07 -40.72 -57.36
CA ARG A 96 16.58 -42.10 -57.29
C ARG A 96 15.48 -43.16 -57.37
N VAL A 97 14.21 -42.76 -57.39
CA VAL A 97 13.07 -43.66 -57.54
C VAL A 97 12.85 -43.95 -59.04
N PRO A 98 12.55 -45.18 -59.46
CA PRO A 98 12.25 -45.48 -60.86
C PRO A 98 11.08 -44.65 -61.41
N ASP A 99 11.16 -44.23 -62.68
CA ASP A 99 10.21 -43.29 -63.30
C ASP A 99 8.73 -43.70 -63.17
N ALA A 100 8.45 -45.01 -63.20
CA ALA A 100 7.10 -45.55 -63.04
C ALA A 100 6.44 -45.22 -61.68
N TYR A 101 7.24 -45.02 -60.61
CA TYR A 101 6.74 -44.77 -59.25
C TYR A 101 7.02 -43.34 -58.75
N GLN A 102 7.76 -42.52 -59.50
CA GLN A 102 8.13 -41.16 -59.08
C GLN A 102 6.91 -40.28 -58.78
N GLY A 103 5.85 -40.36 -59.58
CA GLY A 103 4.63 -39.57 -59.37
C GLY A 103 3.90 -39.92 -58.06
N LEU A 104 3.76 -41.22 -57.76
CA LEU A 104 3.16 -41.69 -56.51
C LEU A 104 4.03 -41.31 -55.31
N PHE A 105 5.35 -41.45 -55.43
CA PHE A 105 6.30 -41.06 -54.41
C PHE A 105 6.24 -39.55 -54.12
N ALA A 106 6.21 -38.72 -55.16
CA ALA A 106 6.09 -37.26 -55.03
C ALA A 106 4.80 -36.86 -54.31
N MET A 107 3.66 -37.49 -54.64
CA MET A 107 2.39 -37.24 -53.95
C MET A 107 2.45 -37.65 -52.48
N ALA A 108 3.05 -38.79 -52.14
CA ALA A 108 3.21 -39.23 -50.76
C ALA A 108 4.08 -38.28 -49.93
N VAL A 109 5.22 -37.84 -50.48
CA VAL A 109 6.12 -36.87 -49.84
C VAL A 109 5.42 -35.53 -49.67
N GLY A 110 4.69 -35.07 -50.69
CA GLY A 110 3.87 -33.86 -50.61
C GLY A 110 2.81 -33.93 -49.51
N GLY A 111 2.13 -35.07 -49.36
CA GLY A 111 1.15 -35.30 -48.30
C GLY A 111 1.76 -35.25 -46.90
N ILE A 112 2.92 -35.88 -46.69
CA ILE A 112 3.65 -35.83 -45.41
C ILE A 112 4.10 -34.39 -45.09
N ASN A 113 4.54 -33.63 -46.10
CA ASN A 113 4.91 -32.23 -45.95
C ASN A 113 3.72 -31.36 -45.51
N ILE A 114 2.54 -31.55 -46.14
CA ILE A 114 1.32 -30.83 -45.76
C ILE A 114 0.92 -31.17 -44.32
N LEU A 115 0.99 -32.46 -43.95
CA LEU A 115 0.67 -32.90 -42.58
C LEU A 115 1.62 -32.26 -41.56
N GLY A 116 2.92 -32.24 -41.82
CA GLY A 116 3.91 -31.56 -40.97
C GLY A 116 3.64 -30.06 -40.86
N GLY A 117 3.29 -29.41 -41.98
CA GLY A 117 2.88 -28.01 -42.02
C GLY A 117 1.66 -27.73 -41.14
N ILE A 118 0.59 -28.53 -41.26
CA ILE A 118 -0.63 -28.37 -40.46
C ILE A 118 -0.33 -28.51 -38.97
N ILE A 119 0.46 -29.52 -38.56
CA ILE A 119 0.86 -29.70 -37.15
C ILE A 119 1.61 -28.46 -36.64
N SER A 120 2.57 -27.96 -37.42
CA SER A 120 3.35 -26.76 -37.07
C SER A 120 2.47 -25.52 -36.95
N THR A 121 1.54 -25.31 -37.89
CA THR A 121 0.60 -24.18 -37.86
C THR A 121 -0.34 -24.26 -36.67
N ILE A 122 -0.85 -25.44 -36.32
CA ILE A 122 -1.68 -25.63 -35.11
C ILE A 122 -0.87 -25.32 -33.84
N GLN A 123 0.39 -25.78 -33.76
CA GLN A 123 1.27 -25.49 -32.63
C GLN A 123 1.49 -23.98 -32.44
N GLN A 124 1.75 -23.25 -33.54
CA GLN A 124 1.92 -21.79 -33.51
C GLN A 124 0.62 -21.06 -33.15
N PHE A 125 -0.50 -21.50 -33.71
CA PHE A 125 -1.82 -20.93 -33.42
C PHE A 125 -2.20 -21.09 -31.93
N LEU A 126 -1.95 -22.26 -31.35
CA LEU A 126 -2.17 -22.54 -29.93
C LEU A 126 -1.12 -21.89 -29.01
N LYS A 127 -0.08 -21.26 -29.57
CA LYS A 127 0.98 -20.54 -28.84
C LYS A 127 1.64 -21.38 -27.73
N ILE A 128 1.77 -22.70 -27.93
CA ILE A 128 2.17 -23.65 -26.88
C ILE A 128 3.52 -23.25 -26.25
N THR A 129 4.51 -22.89 -27.07
CA THR A 129 5.84 -22.50 -26.60
C THR A 129 5.82 -21.17 -25.83
N GLN A 130 5.05 -20.19 -26.32
CA GLN A 130 4.91 -18.87 -25.66
C GLN A 130 4.21 -19.02 -24.31
N LEU A 131 3.14 -19.81 -24.27
CA LEU A 131 2.36 -20.03 -23.07
C LEU A 131 3.14 -20.83 -22.01
N ASN A 132 3.94 -21.83 -22.45
CA ASN A 132 4.86 -22.54 -21.56
C ASN A 132 5.82 -21.58 -20.85
N GLU A 133 6.45 -20.67 -21.61
CA GLU A 133 7.40 -19.71 -21.07
C GLU A 133 6.71 -18.67 -20.19
N ALA A 134 5.53 -18.18 -20.58
CA ALA A 134 4.74 -17.26 -19.77
C ALA A 134 4.39 -17.87 -18.40
N HIS A 135 3.90 -19.12 -18.35
CA HIS A 135 3.64 -19.79 -17.08
C HIS A 135 4.92 -20.00 -16.27
N ARG A 136 6.06 -20.31 -16.92
CA ARG A 136 7.34 -20.51 -16.23
C ARG A 136 7.80 -19.22 -15.55
N VAL A 137 7.75 -18.10 -16.27
CA VAL A 137 8.13 -16.77 -15.76
C VAL A 137 7.20 -16.35 -14.62
N SER A 138 5.89 -16.50 -14.79
CA SER A 138 4.92 -16.21 -13.71
C SER A 138 5.16 -17.07 -12.47
N SER A 139 5.44 -18.38 -12.63
CA SER A 139 5.75 -19.25 -11.48
C SER A 139 6.96 -18.75 -10.68
N ILE A 140 8.00 -18.26 -11.34
CA ILE A 140 9.21 -17.74 -10.68
C ILE A 140 8.91 -16.41 -10.00
N ALA A 141 8.15 -15.54 -10.67
CA ALA A 141 7.81 -14.22 -10.15
C ALA A 141 6.91 -14.32 -8.89
N TRP A 142 5.89 -15.19 -8.92
CA TRP A 142 5.06 -15.50 -7.75
C TRP A 142 5.85 -16.12 -6.60
N ASP A 143 6.82 -17.01 -6.89
CA ASP A 143 7.72 -17.55 -5.87
C ASP A 143 8.62 -16.49 -5.23
N LYS A 144 9.14 -15.56 -6.02
CA LYS A 144 9.96 -14.44 -5.52
C LYS A 144 9.13 -13.54 -4.60
N PHE A 145 7.92 -13.18 -5.02
CA PHE A 145 6.99 -12.41 -4.20
C PHE A 145 6.69 -13.11 -2.87
N TYR A 146 6.29 -14.39 -2.92
CA TYR A 146 6.02 -15.18 -1.72
C TYR A 146 7.22 -15.20 -0.75
N ARG A 147 8.43 -15.46 -1.26
CA ARG A 147 9.63 -15.50 -0.43
C ARG A 147 9.95 -14.15 0.20
N ASN A 148 9.81 -13.05 -0.56
CA ASN A 148 10.06 -11.71 -0.05
C ASN A 148 9.12 -11.36 1.11
N VAL A 149 7.81 -11.59 0.94
CA VAL A 149 6.82 -11.35 2.00
C VAL A 149 7.08 -12.23 3.21
N LYS A 150 7.37 -13.52 2.99
CA LYS A 150 7.69 -14.47 4.07
C LYS A 150 8.91 -14.06 4.88
N ILE A 151 9.99 -13.63 4.22
CA ILE A 151 11.20 -13.17 4.89
C ILE A 151 10.91 -11.92 5.73
N GLU A 152 10.14 -10.98 5.19
CA GLU A 152 9.82 -9.76 5.92
C GLU A 152 8.96 -10.03 7.15
N LEU A 153 7.96 -10.92 7.03
CA LEU A 153 7.14 -11.37 8.16
C LEU A 153 7.95 -12.15 9.21
N ALA A 154 9.03 -12.84 8.81
CA ALA A 154 9.88 -13.59 9.73
C ALA A 154 10.83 -12.70 10.57
N LYS A 155 11.10 -11.46 10.13
CA LYS A 155 11.94 -10.51 10.88
C LYS A 155 11.21 -9.96 12.10
N HIS A 156 11.98 -9.49 13.08
CA HIS A 156 11.42 -8.74 14.20
C HIS A 156 10.83 -7.39 13.72
N PRO A 157 9.67 -6.92 14.22
CA PRO A 157 9.00 -5.71 13.71
C PRO A 157 9.87 -4.45 13.64
N LYS A 158 10.87 -4.31 14.53
CA LYS A 158 11.81 -3.18 14.56
C LYS A 158 12.88 -3.21 13.46
N GLU A 159 13.15 -4.38 12.88
CA GLU A 159 14.16 -4.58 11.81
C GLU A 159 13.52 -4.55 10.41
N ARG A 160 12.19 -4.46 10.35
CA ARG A 160 11.43 -4.43 9.11
C ARG A 160 11.48 -3.06 8.48
N ILE A 161 11.23 -3.02 7.18
CA ILE A 161 10.93 -1.77 6.49
C ILE A 161 9.63 -1.14 7.01
N ASN A 162 9.44 0.15 6.74
CA ASN A 162 8.21 0.85 7.10
C ASN A 162 6.98 0.13 6.52
N VAL A 163 5.96 -0.07 7.36
CA VAL A 163 4.77 -0.88 7.02
C VAL A 163 4.00 -0.32 5.83
N VAL A 164 3.88 1.01 5.73
CA VAL A 164 3.18 1.67 4.62
C VAL A 164 3.92 1.41 3.32
N GLN A 165 5.24 1.53 3.35
CA GLN A 165 6.09 1.24 2.21
C GLN A 165 5.98 -0.24 1.80
N MET A 166 6.03 -1.17 2.75
CA MET A 166 5.91 -2.61 2.48
C MET A 166 4.58 -2.97 1.83
N ILE A 167 3.46 -2.49 2.39
CA ILE A 167 2.13 -2.75 1.84
C ILE A 167 2.01 -2.16 0.43
N LYS A 168 2.48 -0.94 0.21
CA LYS A 168 2.45 -0.31 -1.12
C LYS A 168 3.24 -1.13 -2.15
N MET A 169 4.48 -1.49 -1.83
CA MET A 169 5.32 -2.30 -2.73
C MET A 169 4.71 -3.68 -3.00
N CYS A 170 4.15 -4.33 -1.97
CA CYS A 170 3.51 -5.63 -2.15
C CYS A 170 2.23 -5.53 -2.98
N LYS A 171 1.42 -4.48 -2.79
CA LYS A 171 0.21 -4.24 -3.58
C LYS A 171 0.56 -4.06 -5.06
N GLU A 172 1.48 -3.14 -5.36
CA GLU A 172 1.90 -2.84 -6.73
C GLU A 172 2.47 -4.09 -7.43
N GLU A 173 3.29 -4.87 -6.73
CA GLU A 173 3.84 -6.10 -7.28
C GLU A 173 2.77 -7.18 -7.46
N PHE A 174 1.83 -7.32 -6.52
CA PHE A 174 0.72 -8.26 -6.64
C PHE A 174 -0.18 -7.94 -7.84
N ASP A 175 -0.57 -6.67 -7.99
CA ASP A 175 -1.38 -6.19 -9.12
C ASP A 175 -0.66 -6.45 -10.44
N ARG A 176 0.64 -6.11 -10.52
CA ARG A 176 1.49 -6.41 -11.69
C ARG A 176 1.53 -7.89 -12.02
N LEU A 177 1.66 -8.76 -11.01
CA LEU A 177 1.69 -10.21 -11.21
C LEU A 177 0.33 -10.74 -11.69
N MET A 178 -0.77 -10.19 -11.20
CA MET A 178 -2.12 -10.55 -11.67
C MET A 178 -2.35 -10.15 -13.13
N GLU A 179 -1.91 -8.95 -13.52
CA GLU A 179 -2.07 -8.44 -14.90
C GLU A 179 -1.18 -9.18 -15.91
N THR A 180 0.05 -9.53 -15.51
CA THR A 180 1.03 -10.15 -16.42
C THR A 180 0.93 -11.67 -16.48
N SER A 181 0.22 -12.30 -15.54
CA SER A 181 0.12 -13.77 -15.49
C SER A 181 -0.84 -14.31 -16.56
N PRO A 182 -0.46 -15.39 -17.28
CA PRO A 182 -1.35 -16.03 -18.23
C PRO A 182 -2.49 -16.77 -17.53
N VAL A 183 -3.59 -16.95 -18.24
CA VAL A 183 -4.77 -17.67 -17.76
C VAL A 183 -4.42 -19.13 -17.44
N ILE A 184 -4.85 -19.58 -16.25
CA ILE A 184 -4.57 -20.93 -15.75
C ILE A 184 -5.59 -21.92 -16.34
N PRO A 185 -5.17 -23.07 -16.89
CA PRO A 185 -6.10 -24.05 -17.43
C PRO A 185 -6.96 -24.71 -16.33
N ASP A 186 -8.26 -24.89 -16.60
CA ASP A 186 -9.22 -25.53 -15.68
C ASP A 186 -8.79 -26.91 -15.20
N LYS A 187 -8.10 -27.67 -16.06
CA LYS A 187 -7.56 -28.99 -15.70
C LYS A 187 -6.61 -28.90 -14.50
N ILE A 188 -5.77 -27.86 -14.46
CA ILE A 188 -4.81 -27.63 -13.37
C ILE A 188 -5.51 -27.15 -12.11
N ILE A 189 -6.54 -26.31 -12.24
CA ILE A 189 -7.36 -25.87 -11.09
C ILE A 189 -8.06 -27.08 -10.45
N LYS A 190 -8.58 -28.01 -11.26
CA LYS A 190 -9.16 -29.27 -10.77
C LYS A 190 -8.11 -30.17 -10.10
N GLU A 191 -6.92 -30.28 -10.67
CA GLU A 191 -5.79 -31.02 -10.06
C GLU A 191 -5.39 -30.41 -8.71
N PHE A 192 -5.36 -29.08 -8.60
CA PHE A 192 -5.09 -28.38 -7.35
C PHE A 192 -6.11 -28.74 -6.28
N LYS A 193 -7.40 -28.55 -6.58
CA LYS A 193 -8.50 -28.87 -5.66
C LYS A 193 -8.46 -30.32 -5.20
N HIS A 194 -8.09 -31.25 -6.08
CA HIS A 194 -7.99 -32.67 -5.72
C HIS A 194 -6.75 -32.98 -4.86
N SER A 195 -5.59 -32.43 -5.23
CA SER A 195 -4.30 -32.70 -4.56
C SER A 195 -4.30 -32.28 -3.10
N PHE A 196 -5.00 -31.20 -2.77
CA PHE A 196 -4.96 -30.62 -1.42
C PHE A 196 -6.20 -30.88 -0.57
N LYS A 197 -7.20 -31.61 -1.08
CA LYS A 197 -8.46 -31.93 -0.37
C LYS A 197 -8.26 -32.73 0.94
N LYS A 198 -7.10 -33.36 1.13
CA LYS A 198 -6.79 -34.22 2.29
C LYS A 198 -5.88 -33.58 3.33
N ASN A 199 -5.37 -32.37 3.09
CA ASN A 199 -4.44 -31.72 4.01
C ASN A 199 -5.21 -30.79 4.95
N ASN A 200 -5.18 -31.07 6.26
CA ASN A 200 -5.86 -30.25 7.27
C ASN A 200 -5.39 -28.79 7.29
N ASP A 201 -4.15 -28.51 6.87
CA ASP A 201 -3.63 -27.15 6.78
C ASP A 201 -4.03 -26.41 5.50
N PHE A 202 -4.58 -27.12 4.51
CA PHE A 202 -5.05 -26.50 3.27
C PHE A 202 -6.30 -25.63 3.45
N ASP A 203 -7.08 -25.91 4.50
CA ASP A 203 -8.26 -25.10 4.83
C ASP A 203 -7.91 -23.80 5.56
N LYS A 204 -6.69 -23.69 6.10
CA LYS A 204 -6.19 -22.47 6.76
C LYS A 204 -5.57 -21.49 5.78
N ILE A 205 -5.20 -21.94 4.59
CA ILE A 205 -4.54 -21.12 3.56
C ILE A 205 -5.57 -20.30 2.80
N SER A 206 -5.28 -19.02 2.60
CA SER A 206 -6.12 -18.13 1.78
C SER A 206 -6.03 -18.49 0.29
N LYS A 207 -7.12 -18.99 -0.27
CA LYS A 207 -7.19 -19.47 -1.66
C LYS A 207 -7.45 -18.30 -2.63
N PRO A 208 -6.84 -18.29 -3.83
CA PRO A 208 -7.19 -17.33 -4.87
C PRO A 208 -8.63 -17.52 -5.36
N GLU A 209 -9.23 -16.44 -5.85
CA GLU A 209 -10.60 -16.43 -6.39
C GLU A 209 -10.77 -17.36 -7.59
N VAL A 210 -9.70 -17.58 -8.36
CA VAL A 210 -9.62 -18.54 -9.48
C VAL A 210 -9.92 -19.99 -9.04
N CYS A 211 -9.85 -20.28 -7.73
CA CYS A 211 -10.22 -21.57 -7.16
C CYS A 211 -11.71 -21.67 -6.78
N ASP A 212 -12.58 -20.79 -7.28
CA ASP A 212 -14.02 -20.70 -6.98
C ASP A 212 -14.34 -20.52 -5.49
N VAL A 213 -13.47 -19.82 -4.76
CA VAL A 213 -13.69 -19.47 -3.36
C VAL A 213 -13.91 -17.97 -3.28
N LEU A 214 -15.15 -17.57 -3.00
CA LEU A 214 -15.52 -16.18 -2.78
C LEU A 214 -15.75 -15.97 -1.28
N VAL A 215 -15.01 -15.04 -0.70
CA VAL A 215 -15.17 -14.63 0.70
C VAL A 215 -15.72 -13.21 0.71
N SER A 216 -16.73 -12.96 1.55
CA SER A 216 -17.32 -11.62 1.66
C SER A 216 -16.27 -10.61 2.12
N THR A 217 -16.24 -9.43 1.49
CA THR A 217 -15.33 -8.34 1.87
C THR A 217 -15.58 -7.80 3.27
N GLU A 218 -16.77 -8.06 3.83
CA GLU A 218 -17.15 -7.65 5.19
C GLU A 218 -16.23 -8.28 6.26
N TYR A 219 -15.67 -9.47 6.02
CA TYR A 219 -14.73 -10.12 6.95
C TYR A 219 -13.36 -9.42 7.04
N PHE A 220 -13.07 -8.49 6.13
CA PHE A 220 -11.82 -7.72 6.08
C PHE A 220 -11.99 -6.30 6.62
N ARG A 221 -13.20 -5.91 7.06
CA ARG A 221 -13.41 -4.61 7.69
C ARG A 221 -12.62 -4.54 8.98
N ASN A 222 -11.85 -3.47 9.16
CA ASN A 222 -11.09 -3.26 10.38
C ASN A 222 -12.07 -3.16 11.59
N PRO A 223 -11.90 -4.00 12.63
CA PRO A 223 -12.72 -3.96 13.84
C PRO A 223 -12.72 -2.60 14.56
N TRP A 224 -11.70 -1.77 14.34
CA TRP A 224 -11.62 -0.41 14.86
C TRP A 224 -12.75 0.51 14.36
N LEU A 225 -13.37 0.19 13.22
CA LEU A 225 -14.53 0.92 12.70
C LEU A 225 -15.87 0.45 13.30
N SER A 226 -15.85 -0.53 14.20
CA SER A 226 -17.04 -0.98 14.95
C SER A 226 -17.55 0.13 15.86
N ASP A 227 -18.88 0.23 16.00
CA ASP A 227 -19.52 1.28 16.79
C ASP A 227 -19.13 1.21 18.29
N GLU A 228 -18.77 0.04 18.81
CA GLU A 228 -18.23 -0.12 20.18
C GLU A 228 -16.86 0.57 20.38
N ASN A 229 -16.00 0.55 19.35
CA ASN A 229 -14.66 1.14 19.42
C ASN A 229 -14.69 2.67 19.17
N LYS A 230 -15.65 3.17 18.37
CA LYS A 230 -15.91 4.61 18.26
C LYS A 230 -16.32 5.20 19.60
N ASN A 231 -17.29 4.57 20.28
CA ASN A 231 -17.76 5.02 21.59
C ASN A 231 -16.63 5.02 22.63
N SER A 232 -15.76 4.01 22.62
CA SER A 232 -14.62 3.93 23.55
C SER A 232 -13.60 5.07 23.33
N ARG A 233 -13.36 5.47 22.07
CA ARG A 233 -12.48 6.60 21.75
C ARG A 233 -13.10 7.95 22.08
N ASP A 234 -14.38 8.13 21.82
CA ASP A 234 -15.09 9.37 22.17
C ASP A 234 -15.06 9.56 23.70
N ASN A 235 -15.28 8.48 24.45
CA ASN A 235 -15.12 8.47 25.91
C ASN A 235 -13.69 8.80 26.36
N GLU A 236 -12.66 8.25 25.72
CA GLU A 236 -11.26 8.54 26.05
C GLU A 236 -10.89 9.99 25.72
N PHE A 237 -11.36 10.51 24.59
CA PHE A 237 -11.18 11.90 24.19
C PHE A 237 -11.87 12.87 25.16
N ASP A 238 -13.08 12.53 25.60
CA ASP A 238 -13.83 13.28 26.60
C ASP A 238 -13.12 13.24 27.95
N GLN A 239 -12.57 12.10 28.38
CA GLN A 239 -11.76 12.00 29.59
C GLN A 239 -10.49 12.88 29.51
N ILE A 240 -9.78 12.85 28.37
CA ILE A 240 -8.59 13.71 28.16
C ILE A 240 -8.97 15.20 28.17
N LYS A 241 -10.11 15.56 27.59
CA LYS A 241 -10.64 16.93 27.57
C LYS A 241 -11.04 17.39 28.98
N ILE A 242 -11.71 16.52 29.73
CA ILE A 242 -12.07 16.75 31.14
C ILE A 242 -10.80 16.94 31.97
N MET A 243 -9.79 16.06 31.85
CA MET A 243 -8.52 16.18 32.57
C MET A 243 -7.77 17.47 32.24
N ARG A 244 -7.74 17.89 30.95
CA ARG A 244 -7.15 19.19 30.56
C ARG A 244 -7.89 20.36 31.19
N ASN A 245 -9.22 20.34 31.19
CA ASN A 245 -10.03 21.41 31.77
C ASN A 245 -9.87 21.46 33.30
N MET A 246 -9.80 20.31 33.98
CA MET A 246 -9.51 20.25 35.42
C MET A 246 -8.12 20.80 35.76
N LYS A 247 -7.08 20.44 34.99
CA LYS A 247 -5.72 20.98 35.17
C LYS A 247 -5.69 22.50 35.01
N LYS A 248 -6.32 23.03 33.95
CA LYS A 248 -6.43 24.48 33.73
C LYS A 248 -7.19 25.19 34.85
N LYS A 249 -8.27 24.59 35.36
CA LYS A 249 -9.04 25.14 36.48
C LYS A 249 -8.22 25.17 37.77
N HIS A 250 -7.52 24.07 38.07
CA HIS A 250 -6.65 23.96 39.24
C HIS A 250 -5.48 24.96 39.21
N GLU A 251 -4.89 25.15 38.02
CA GLU A 251 -3.85 26.16 37.79
C GLU A 251 -4.41 27.58 37.96
N LYS A 252 -5.62 27.85 37.46
CA LYS A 252 -6.34 29.12 37.67
C LYS A 252 -6.56 29.39 39.16
N GLU A 253 -7.03 28.40 39.92
CA GLU A 253 -7.28 28.51 41.37
C GLU A 253 -6.00 28.71 42.17
N LYS A 254 -4.90 28.01 41.83
CA LYS A 254 -3.58 28.24 42.45
C LYS A 254 -3.08 29.66 42.20
N ASN A 255 -3.22 30.16 40.98
CA ASN A 255 -2.81 31.52 40.63
C ASN A 255 -3.64 32.55 41.41
N LEU A 256 -4.96 32.33 41.53
CA LEU A 256 -5.85 33.19 42.33
C LEU A 256 -5.50 33.20 43.82
N ASN A 257 -5.22 32.04 44.41
CA ASN A 257 -4.80 31.95 45.81
C ASN A 257 -3.47 32.67 46.04
N THR A 258 -2.50 32.50 45.14
CA THR A 258 -1.21 33.19 45.22
C THR A 258 -1.36 34.70 45.15
N ILE A 259 -2.23 35.20 44.26
CA ILE A 259 -2.54 36.63 44.15
C ILE A 259 -3.27 37.14 45.41
N SER A 260 -4.24 36.39 45.93
CA SER A 260 -4.97 36.73 47.16
C SER A 260 -4.03 36.79 48.38
N ASP A 261 -3.15 35.81 48.51
CA ASP A 261 -2.19 35.73 49.62
C ASP A 261 -1.17 36.87 49.54
N PHE A 262 -0.75 37.23 48.32
CA PHE A 262 0.06 38.43 48.10
C PHE A 262 -0.69 39.70 48.50
N LYS A 263 -1.94 39.89 48.05
CA LYS A 263 -2.75 41.08 48.41
C LYS A 263 -2.92 41.20 49.93
N LYS A 264 -3.21 40.11 50.64
CA LYS A 264 -3.35 40.11 52.11
C LYS A 264 -2.03 40.45 52.80
N THR A 265 -0.94 39.84 52.37
CA THR A 265 0.40 40.08 52.95
C THR A 265 0.83 41.53 52.73
N PHE A 266 0.59 42.06 51.53
CA PHE A 266 0.89 43.43 51.17
C PHE A 266 0.06 44.44 51.97
N TYR A 267 -1.25 44.20 52.12
CA TYR A 267 -2.13 45.06 52.92
C TYR A 267 -1.70 45.09 54.39
N ASN A 268 -1.37 43.93 54.97
CA ASN A 268 -0.93 43.84 56.37
C ASN A 268 0.42 44.55 56.63
N LEU A 269 1.30 44.62 55.63
CA LEU A 269 2.61 45.27 55.73
C LEU A 269 2.54 46.77 55.45
N ASN A 270 1.73 47.18 54.47
CA ASN A 270 1.76 48.53 53.91
C ASN A 270 0.49 49.36 54.22
N ASN A 271 -0.52 48.79 54.90
CA ASN A 271 -1.81 49.41 55.21
C ASN A 271 -2.51 50.06 53.99
N ARG A 272 -2.23 49.55 52.79
CA ARG A 272 -2.84 49.97 51.53
C ARG A 272 -2.94 48.79 50.58
N GLU A 273 -3.81 48.89 49.58
CA GLU A 273 -3.85 47.91 48.51
C GLU A 273 -2.65 48.07 47.54
N PRO A 274 -2.15 46.97 46.97
CA PRO A 274 -1.07 47.00 45.99
C PRO A 274 -1.56 47.55 44.64
N LEU A 275 -0.73 48.36 43.98
CA LEU A 275 -0.98 48.84 42.61
C LEU A 275 -0.74 47.73 41.58
N GLU A 276 -1.35 47.86 40.40
CA GLU A 276 -1.25 46.89 39.30
C GLU A 276 0.20 46.56 38.94
N GLN A 277 1.06 47.58 38.89
CA GLN A 277 2.48 47.42 38.60
C GLN A 277 3.22 46.64 39.70
N GLU A 278 2.85 46.82 40.97
CA GLU A 278 3.48 46.13 42.11
C GLU A 278 3.08 44.65 42.17
N ILE A 279 1.87 44.31 41.71
CA ILE A 279 1.40 42.93 41.56
C ILE A 279 2.17 42.24 40.42
N ILE A 280 2.35 42.92 39.29
CA ILE A 280 3.08 42.39 38.14
C ILE A 280 4.57 42.20 38.48
N ASP A 281 5.21 43.20 39.08
CA ASP A 281 6.64 43.16 39.35
C ASP A 281 7.02 42.11 40.41
N ASN A 282 6.16 41.84 41.40
CA ASN A 282 6.44 40.83 42.45
C ASN A 282 5.98 39.40 42.12
N LEU A 283 5.05 39.23 41.16
CA LEU A 283 4.51 37.91 40.79
C LEU A 283 4.94 37.44 39.40
N SER A 284 5.64 38.27 38.63
CA SER A 284 6.18 37.93 37.29
C SER A 284 7.11 36.71 37.29
N ASP A 285 7.81 36.48 38.40
CA ASP A 285 8.69 35.30 38.57
C ASP A 285 7.91 33.98 38.78
N LYS A 286 6.63 34.06 39.16
CA LYS A 286 5.80 32.90 39.52
C LYS A 286 4.62 32.67 38.58
N ILE A 287 4.14 33.71 37.90
CA ILE A 287 2.96 33.68 37.03
C ILE A 287 3.28 34.47 35.76
N ASP A 288 2.91 33.92 34.61
CA ASP A 288 3.09 34.58 33.31
C ASP A 288 2.39 35.95 33.25
N ILE A 289 3.12 36.94 32.74
CA ILE A 289 2.73 38.36 32.66
C ILE A 289 1.42 38.53 31.87
N LEU A 290 1.18 37.70 30.85
CA LEU A 290 -0.05 37.73 30.06
C LEU A 290 -1.27 37.26 30.86
N ILE A 291 -1.07 36.31 31.77
CA ILE A 291 -2.12 35.78 32.65
C ILE A 291 -2.45 36.83 33.71
N LEU A 292 -1.44 37.47 34.32
CA LEU A 292 -1.62 38.54 35.30
C LEU A 292 -2.40 39.74 34.73
N LYS A 293 -2.04 40.20 33.52
CA LYS A 293 -2.76 41.30 32.84
C LYS A 293 -4.23 40.96 32.56
N LYS A 294 -4.51 39.74 32.08
CA LYS A 294 -5.87 39.27 31.81
C LYS A 294 -6.73 39.19 33.09
N PHE A 295 -6.13 38.84 34.23
CA PHE A 295 -6.81 38.82 35.52
C PHE A 295 -7.09 40.21 36.09
N ILE A 296 -6.20 41.18 35.84
CA ILE A 296 -6.38 42.58 36.24
C ILE A 296 -7.52 43.20 35.42
N GLU A 297 -7.58 42.92 34.11
CA GLU A 297 -8.70 43.33 33.23
C GLU A 297 -10.04 42.68 33.62
N GLU A 298 -10.08 41.39 33.97
CA GLU A 298 -11.29 40.71 34.46
C GLU A 298 -11.84 41.34 35.76
N ASN A 299 -10.97 41.86 36.64
CA ASN A 299 -11.38 42.54 37.88
C ASN A 299 -11.86 43.98 37.65
N ASN A 300 -11.22 44.73 36.75
CA ASN A 300 -11.64 46.10 36.42
C ASN A 300 -13.02 46.14 35.74
N ASN A 301 -13.35 45.12 34.93
CA ASN A 301 -14.67 45.01 34.29
C ASN A 301 -15.82 44.66 35.25
N ASN A 302 -15.56 43.99 36.38
CA ASN A 302 -16.59 43.70 37.40
C ASN A 302 -16.99 44.93 38.24
N ILE A 303 -16.20 46.00 38.21
CA ILE A 303 -16.50 47.25 38.92
C ILE A 303 -17.41 48.17 38.07
N SER A 304 -17.42 48.00 36.75
CA SER A 304 -18.23 48.78 35.79
C SER A 304 -19.73 48.43 35.78
N PHE A 305 -20.13 47.24 36.25
CA PHE A 305 -21.54 46.80 36.27
C PHE A 305 -22.29 47.06 37.59
N LYS A 306 -21.69 47.80 38.53
CA LYS A 306 -22.37 48.33 39.72
C LYS A 306 -22.37 49.86 39.68
N VAL A 307 -23.18 50.42 38.79
CA VAL A 307 -23.67 51.81 38.87
C VAL A 307 -25.19 51.76 38.83
#